data_AF-G8TEG9-F1
#
_entry.id   AF-G8TEG9-F1
#
_cell.length_a   1.000
_cell.length_b   1.000
_cell.length_c   1.000
_cell.angle_alpha   90.00
_cell.angle_beta   90.00
_cell.angle_gamma   90.00
#
_symmetry.space_group_name_H-M   'P 1'
#
loop_
_entity.id
_entity.type
_entity.pdbx_description
1 polymer ?
#
loop_
_entity_poly.entity_id
_entity_poly.type
_entity_poly.pdbx_seq_one_letter_code
_entity_poly.pdbx_strand_id
1 'polypeptide(L)'
;MRIAKKEMDPRKWVKPVALYLDFNAERHMKVYSDSLNNLTNEAALPSFIFDECFDYKPMLWPDMHHAISLRQMVVNKVTNRLAIQRILQDDNPLLHKVCDAEGEIEVPDGDKSFYELFWLRYAELQEEKEIGRE
;
A
#
# COMPACT_ATOMS: atom_id res chain seq x y z
N MET A 1 -3.90 -53.89 23.23
CA MET A 1 -3.18 -52.61 23.29
C MET A 1 -4.11 -51.52 22.76
N ARG A 2 -4.56 -50.58 23.61
CA ARG A 2 -5.45 -49.47 23.19
C ARG A 2 -4.60 -48.19 23.12
N ILE A 3 -4.52 -47.59 21.94
CA ILE A 3 -3.86 -46.30 21.74
C ILE A 3 -4.85 -45.21 22.16
N ALA A 4 -4.53 -44.48 23.23
CA ALA A 4 -5.33 -43.36 23.69
C ALA A 4 -5.26 -42.23 22.66
N LYS A 5 -6.41 -41.82 22.12
CA LYS A 5 -6.54 -40.56 21.39
C LYS A 5 -6.35 -39.43 22.40
N LYS A 6 -5.24 -38.70 22.27
CA LYS A 6 -4.98 -37.48 23.03
C LYS A 6 -5.91 -36.40 22.46
N GLU A 7 -7.01 -36.14 23.15
CA GLU A 7 -7.88 -35.01 22.81
C GLU A 7 -7.09 -33.70 22.96
N MET A 8 -7.08 -32.91 21.89
CA MET A 8 -6.38 -31.62 21.84
C MET A 8 -7.27 -30.58 22.50
N ASP A 9 -6.76 -29.97 23.58
CA ASP A 9 -7.48 -28.97 24.38
C ASP A 9 -7.71 -27.68 23.55
N PRO A 10 -8.97 -27.30 23.27
CA PRO A 10 -9.31 -26.11 22.49
C PRO A 10 -9.01 -24.80 23.21
N ARG A 11 -8.41 -24.82 24.41
CA ARG A 11 -7.87 -23.63 25.10
C ARG A 11 -6.38 -23.40 24.89
N LYS A 12 -5.68 -24.34 24.24
CA LYS A 12 -4.29 -24.15 23.79
C LYS A 12 -4.24 -23.61 22.36
N TRP A 13 -5.01 -22.54 22.10
CA TRP A 13 -4.72 -21.68 20.96
C TRP A 13 -3.38 -21.02 21.25
N VAL A 14 -2.30 -21.57 20.69
CA VAL A 14 -1.13 -20.75 20.43
C VAL A 14 -1.64 -19.68 19.48
N LYS A 15 -1.85 -18.47 20.00
CA LYS A 15 -2.23 -17.32 19.20
C LYS A 15 -1.23 -17.24 18.05
N PRO A 16 -1.66 -17.07 16.79
CA PRO A 16 -0.72 -16.85 15.72
C PRO A 16 0.15 -15.65 16.10
N VAL A 17 1.46 -15.82 15.98
CA VAL A 17 2.47 -14.76 16.09
C VAL A 17 2.29 -13.86 14.87
N ALA A 18 1.21 -13.09 14.86
CA ALA A 18 0.79 -12.25 13.75
C ALA A 18 0.00 -11.06 14.31
N LEU A 19 0.62 -10.21 15.14
CA LEU A 19 -0.09 -9.02 15.63
C LEU A 19 0.74 -7.88 16.22
N TYR A 20 2.07 -7.89 16.14
CA TYR A 20 2.89 -6.82 16.74
C TYR A 20 3.81 -6.06 15.77
N LEU A 21 3.99 -6.52 14.54
CA LEU A 21 4.83 -5.84 13.54
C LEU A 21 4.00 -4.91 12.61
N ASP A 22 2.71 -5.18 12.43
CA ASP A 22 1.84 -4.44 11.48
C ASP A 22 1.45 -3.02 11.92
N PHE A 23 1.46 -2.73 13.22
CA PHE A 23 0.76 -1.54 13.74
C PHE A 23 1.42 -0.20 13.34
N ASN A 24 2.73 -0.19 13.08
CA ASN A 24 3.46 1.04 12.74
C ASN A 24 3.43 1.32 11.24
N ALA A 25 3.77 0.34 10.40
CA ALA A 25 3.74 0.51 8.95
C ALA A 25 2.32 0.84 8.48
N GLU A 26 1.31 0.11 8.96
CA GLU A 26 -0.08 0.38 8.59
C GLU A 26 -0.53 1.78 9.00
N ARG A 27 -0.13 2.24 10.20
CA ARG A 27 -0.43 3.59 10.68
C ARG A 27 0.24 4.66 9.81
N HIS A 28 1.49 4.46 9.41
CA HIS A 28 2.17 5.37 8.49
C HIS A 28 1.48 5.40 7.13
N MET A 29 1.18 4.23 6.56
CA MET A 29 0.48 4.13 5.27
C MET A 29 -0.89 4.80 5.33
N LYS A 30 -1.61 4.67 6.46
CA LYS A 30 -2.88 5.36 6.68
C LYS A 30 -2.73 6.87 6.63
N VAL A 31 -1.69 7.44 7.26
CA VAL A 31 -1.45 8.90 7.21
C VAL A 31 -1.22 9.37 5.77
N TYR A 32 -0.43 8.64 4.99
CA TYR A 32 -0.21 8.96 3.58
C TYR A 32 -1.50 8.86 2.76
N SER A 33 -2.27 7.78 2.91
CA SER A 33 -3.55 7.63 2.19
C SER A 33 -4.58 8.68 2.61
N ASP A 34 -4.64 9.02 3.91
CA ASP A 34 -5.54 10.06 4.43
C ASP A 34 -5.19 11.43 3.86
N SER A 35 -3.90 11.73 3.65
CA SER A 35 -3.47 13.00 3.04
C SER A 35 -3.98 13.17 1.61
N LEU A 36 -4.07 12.07 0.86
CA LEU A 36 -4.62 12.04 -0.49
C LEU A 36 -6.15 12.05 -0.48
N ASN A 37 -6.77 11.30 0.44
CA ASN A 37 -8.21 11.25 0.57
C ASN A 37 -8.82 12.60 0.99
N ASN A 38 -8.10 13.38 1.80
CA ASN A 38 -8.53 14.72 2.23
C ASN A 38 -7.97 15.85 1.36
N LEU A 39 -7.35 15.54 0.22
CA LEU A 39 -6.78 16.54 -0.67
C LEU A 39 -7.89 17.42 -1.27
N THR A 40 -7.73 18.73 -1.16
CA THR A 40 -8.59 19.73 -1.83
C THR A 40 -7.92 20.20 -3.13
N ASN A 41 -8.71 20.80 -4.03
CA ASN A 41 -8.20 21.28 -5.32
C ASN A 41 -7.09 22.35 -5.20
N GLU A 42 -7.09 23.14 -4.13
CA GLU A 42 -6.15 24.24 -3.90
C GLU A 42 -4.88 23.79 -3.15
N ALA A 43 -4.94 22.66 -2.42
CA ALA A 43 -3.80 22.17 -1.64
C ALA A 43 -2.69 21.64 -2.55
N ALA A 44 -1.42 21.76 -2.17
CA ALA A 44 -0.33 21.13 -2.91
C ALA A 44 -0.42 19.60 -2.85
N LEU A 45 0.06 18.90 -3.89
CA LEU A 45 0.18 17.45 -3.85
C LEU A 45 1.20 17.02 -2.76
N PRO A 46 0.92 15.97 -1.97
CA PRO A 46 1.84 15.51 -0.94
C PRO A 46 3.18 15.09 -1.54
N SER A 47 4.29 15.58 -1.00
CA SER A 47 5.62 15.39 -1.61
C SER A 47 6.07 13.93 -1.76
N PHE A 48 5.53 13.02 -0.94
CA PHE A 48 5.92 11.61 -0.96
C PHE A 48 5.56 10.90 -2.27
N ILE A 49 4.59 11.40 -3.04
CA ILE A 49 4.22 10.78 -4.34
C ILE A 49 5.28 11.02 -5.42
N PHE A 50 6.21 11.95 -5.18
CA PHE A 50 7.34 12.25 -6.07
C PHE A 50 8.63 11.55 -5.64
N ASP A 51 8.56 10.68 -4.63
CA ASP A 51 9.69 9.89 -4.16
C ASP A 51 9.68 8.54 -4.85
N GLU A 52 10.46 8.41 -5.92
CA GLU A 52 10.51 7.19 -6.74
C GLU A 52 10.88 5.95 -5.91
N CYS A 53 11.69 6.12 -4.86
CA CYS A 53 12.19 5.07 -3.98
C CYS A 53 11.46 4.99 -2.64
N PHE A 54 10.20 5.44 -2.58
CA PHE A 54 9.36 5.39 -1.37
C PHE A 54 9.31 3.99 -0.74
N ASP A 55 9.27 2.95 -1.57
CA ASP A 55 9.28 1.56 -1.13
C ASP A 55 10.54 1.15 -0.39
N TYR A 56 11.67 1.83 -0.57
CA TYR A 56 12.96 1.43 0.03
C TYR A 56 13.26 2.14 1.35
N LYS A 57 12.31 2.87 1.93
CA LYS A 57 12.48 3.59 3.20
C LYS A 57 12.50 2.63 4.39
N PRO A 58 13.66 2.33 5.02
CA PRO A 58 13.76 1.27 6.02
C PRO A 58 12.90 1.54 7.26
N MET A 59 12.71 2.82 7.59
CA MET A 59 11.88 3.27 8.72
C MET A 59 10.38 3.02 8.54
N LEU A 60 9.93 2.65 7.33
CA LEU A 60 8.53 2.35 7.04
C LEU A 60 8.24 0.84 6.95
N TRP A 61 9.27 -0.01 7.03
CA TRP A 61 9.13 -1.46 6.89
C TRP A 61 8.80 -2.10 8.24
N PRO A 62 7.71 -2.90 8.33
CA PRO A 62 7.34 -3.61 9.55
C PRO A 62 8.32 -4.75 9.86
N ASP A 63 8.78 -5.47 8.84
CA ASP A 63 9.87 -6.44 8.88
C ASP A 63 10.60 -6.49 7.53
N MET A 64 11.83 -7.01 7.49
CA MET A 64 12.63 -7.18 6.25
C MET A 64 12.49 -8.58 5.64
N HIS A 65 11.58 -9.41 6.17
CA HIS A 65 11.45 -10.80 5.75
C HIS A 65 10.46 -10.97 4.59
N HIS A 66 9.51 -10.04 4.46
CA HIS A 66 8.58 -10.03 3.33
C HIS A 66 8.60 -8.66 2.67
N ALA A 67 9.09 -8.62 1.43
CA ALA A 67 9.05 -7.40 0.64
C ALA A 67 7.59 -7.00 0.36
N ILE A 68 7.25 -5.75 0.65
CA ILE A 68 5.93 -5.17 0.42
C ILE A 68 6.08 -3.88 -0.38
N SER A 69 5.12 -3.59 -1.25
CA SER A 69 5.02 -2.28 -1.88
C SER A 69 4.30 -1.31 -0.95
N LEU A 70 5.06 -0.43 -0.30
CA LEU A 70 4.50 0.66 0.50
C LEU A 70 3.67 1.61 -0.37
N ARG A 71 4.13 1.87 -1.61
CA ARG A 71 3.38 2.68 -2.59
C ARG A 71 2.03 2.04 -2.88
N GLN A 72 1.98 0.75 -3.19
CA GLN A 72 0.72 0.03 -3.42
C GLN A 72 -0.19 0.07 -2.19
N MET A 73 0.36 -0.11 -0.99
CA MET A 73 -0.41 -0.04 0.25
C MET A 73 -1.08 1.33 0.45
N VAL A 74 -0.36 2.43 0.13
CA VAL A 74 -0.94 3.77 0.17
C VAL A 74 -2.03 3.91 -0.89
N VAL A 75 -1.71 3.59 -2.14
CA VAL A 75 -2.58 3.79 -3.31
C VAL A 75 -3.89 3.02 -3.18
N ASN A 76 -3.85 1.75 -2.74
CA ASN A 76 -5.04 0.92 -2.54
C ASN A 76 -6.03 1.51 -1.53
N LYS A 77 -5.54 2.29 -0.55
CA LYS A 77 -6.37 2.95 0.47
C LYS A 77 -6.93 4.31 0.00
N VAL A 78 -6.54 4.80 -1.17
CA VAL A 78 -7.09 6.04 -1.74
C VAL A 78 -8.43 5.76 -2.40
N THR A 79 -9.45 6.50 -2.00
CA THR A 79 -10.83 6.44 -2.50
C THR A 79 -11.28 7.76 -3.12
N ASN A 80 -10.56 8.86 -2.85
CA ASN A 80 -10.84 10.16 -3.44
C ASN A 80 -10.44 10.21 -4.92
N ARG A 81 -11.41 9.98 -5.80
CA ARG A 81 -11.20 9.96 -7.26
C ARG A 81 -10.74 11.29 -7.83
N LEU A 82 -11.16 12.41 -7.25
CA LEU A 82 -10.75 13.74 -7.72
C LEU A 82 -9.27 13.96 -7.44
N ALA A 83 -8.79 13.51 -6.27
CA ALA A 83 -7.36 13.54 -5.95
C ALA A 83 -6.55 12.67 -6.93
N ILE A 84 -7.02 11.47 -7.23
CA ILE A 84 -6.35 10.58 -8.20
C ILE A 84 -6.34 11.21 -9.61
N GLN A 85 -7.47 11.72 -10.10
CA GLN A 85 -7.53 12.41 -11.39
C GLN A 85 -6.56 13.58 -11.47
N ARG A 86 -6.47 14.36 -10.39
CA ARG A 86 -5.54 15.49 -10.32
C ARG A 86 -4.08 15.04 -10.40
N ILE A 87 -3.71 13.96 -9.71
CA ILE A 87 -2.36 13.38 -9.78
C ILE A 87 -2.06 12.91 -11.21
N LEU A 88 -3.02 12.25 -11.86
CA LEU A 88 -2.86 11.76 -13.23
C LEU A 88 -2.81 12.86 -14.30
N GLN A 89 -3.21 14.09 -13.94
CA GLN A 89 -3.15 15.29 -14.79
C GLN A 89 -1.95 16.20 -14.46
N ASP A 90 -1.16 15.85 -13.45
CA ASP A 90 0.01 16.64 -13.05
C ASP A 90 1.18 16.35 -13.99
N ASP A 91 1.76 17.40 -14.57
CA ASP A 91 2.83 17.30 -15.56
C ASP A 91 4.23 17.05 -14.94
N ASN A 92 4.32 16.83 -13.62
CA ASN A 92 5.61 16.61 -12.97
C ASN A 92 6.22 15.27 -13.38
N PRO A 93 7.40 15.25 -14.06
CA PRO A 93 8.01 14.03 -14.56
C PRO A 93 8.44 13.06 -13.44
N LEU A 94 8.58 13.53 -12.20
CA LEU A 94 8.91 12.68 -11.06
C LEU A 94 7.84 11.63 -10.76
N LEU A 95 6.57 11.88 -11.14
CA LEU A 95 5.48 10.91 -10.96
C LEU A 95 5.67 9.63 -11.77
N HIS A 96 6.39 9.73 -12.89
CA HIS A 96 6.63 8.64 -13.84
C HIS A 96 7.95 7.90 -13.57
N LYS A 97 8.73 8.34 -12.58
CA LYS A 97 9.99 7.70 -12.27
C LYS A 97 9.78 6.37 -11.54
N VAL A 98 10.56 5.39 -11.97
CA VAL A 98 10.73 4.11 -11.28
C VAL A 98 12.02 4.22 -10.46
N CYS A 99 12.04 3.64 -9.25
CA CYS A 99 13.23 3.62 -8.43
C CYS A 99 14.35 2.87 -9.14
N ASP A 100 15.55 3.44 -9.16
CA ASP A 100 16.76 2.84 -9.73
C ASP A 100 17.63 2.15 -8.67
N ALA A 101 17.16 2.04 -7.42
CA ALA A 101 17.91 1.40 -6.36
C ALA A 101 18.16 -0.07 -6.66
N GLU A 102 19.43 -0.42 -6.84
CA GLU A 102 19.91 -1.80 -6.91
C GLU A 102 19.85 -2.41 -5.50
N GLY A 103 18.68 -2.91 -5.12
CA GLY A 103 18.48 -3.65 -3.87
C GLY A 103 18.56 -5.16 -4.08
N GLU A 104 19.05 -5.90 -3.08
CA GLU A 104 18.94 -7.36 -3.04
C GLU A 104 17.48 -7.85 -2.84
N ILE A 105 16.59 -6.93 -2.44
CA ILE A 105 15.19 -7.21 -2.15
C ILE A 105 14.33 -6.82 -3.35
N GLU A 106 13.72 -7.81 -3.99
CA GLU A 106 12.70 -7.61 -5.01
C GLU A 106 11.40 -7.13 -4.35
N VAL A 107 11.06 -5.86 -4.56
CA VAL A 107 9.81 -5.27 -4.07
C VAL A 107 8.68 -5.55 -5.08
N PRO A 108 7.51 -6.06 -4.64
CA PRO A 108 6.34 -6.15 -5.50
C PRO A 108 6.00 -4.81 -6.15
N ASP A 109 5.65 -4.80 -7.44
CA ASP A 109 5.38 -3.55 -8.19
C ASP A 109 6.52 -2.52 -8.15
N GLY A 110 7.75 -2.95 -7.79
CA GLY A 110 8.95 -2.12 -7.78
C GLY A 110 9.27 -1.54 -9.15
N ASP A 111 8.84 -2.23 -10.22
CA ASP A 111 8.97 -1.83 -11.61
C ASP A 111 7.98 -0.73 -12.05
N LYS A 112 7.05 -0.33 -11.17
CA LYS A 112 6.04 0.70 -11.44
C LYS A 112 6.37 2.01 -10.78
N SER A 113 5.96 3.09 -11.42
CA SER A 113 5.97 4.45 -10.89
C SER A 113 4.69 4.75 -10.09
N PHE A 114 4.70 5.82 -9.29
CA PHE A 114 3.47 6.26 -8.60
C PHE A 114 2.34 6.54 -9.60
N TYR A 115 2.66 7.13 -10.75
CA TYR A 115 1.68 7.39 -11.80
C TYR A 115 0.96 6.11 -12.24
N GLU A 116 1.70 5.04 -12.54
CA GLU A 116 1.13 3.78 -12.99
C GLU A 116 0.25 3.14 -11.92
N LEU A 117 0.66 3.20 -10.65
CA LEU A 117 -0.15 2.69 -9.55
C LEU A 117 -1.46 3.47 -9.40
N PHE A 118 -1.42 4.81 -9.49
CA PHE A 118 -2.61 5.64 -9.45
C PHE A 118 -3.53 5.42 -10.65
N TRP A 119 -2.97 5.14 -11.83
CA TRP A 119 -3.75 4.82 -13.03
C TRP A 119 -4.54 3.53 -12.85
N LEU A 120 -3.87 2.47 -12.37
CA LEU A 120 -4.52 1.19 -12.05
C LEU A 120 -5.64 1.38 -11.01
N ARG A 121 -5.35 2.09 -9.93
CA ARG A 121 -6.34 2.37 -8.89
C ARG A 121 -7.53 3.17 -9.41
N TYR A 122 -7.29 4.13 -10.29
CA TYR A 122 -8.36 4.90 -10.90
C TYR A 122 -9.30 4.02 -11.72
N ALA A 123 -8.75 3.08 -12.50
CA ALA A 123 -9.51 2.12 -13.29
C ALA A 123 -10.36 1.20 -12.39
N GLU A 124 -9.76 0.59 -11.36
CA GLU A 124 -10.47 -0.24 -10.36
C GLU A 124 -11.69 0.48 -9.76
N LEU A 125 -11.51 1.74 -9.36
CA LEU A 125 -12.59 2.53 -8.80
C LEU A 125 -13.72 2.78 -9.82
N GLN A 126 -13.44 2.91 -11.12
CA GLN A 126 -14.50 3.05 -12.11
C GLN A 126 -15.35 1.79 -12.20
N GLU A 127 -14.71 0.61 -12.26
CA GLU A 127 -15.40 -0.68 -12.31
C GLU A 127 -16.29 -0.92 -11.08
N GLU A 128 -15.79 -0.61 -9.87
CA GLU A 128 -16.59 -0.69 -8.63
C GLU A 128 -17.88 0.15 -8.69
N LYS A 129 -17.85 1.27 -9.43
CA LYS A 129 -19.01 2.17 -9.60
C LYS A 129 -20.06 1.60 -10.54
N GLU A 130 -19.63 0.80 -11.51
CA GLU A 130 -20.51 0.19 -12.51
C GLU A 130 -21.22 -1.03 -11.91
N ILE A 131 -20.49 -1.89 -11.19
CA ILE A 131 -21.06 -3.06 -10.50
C ILE A 131 -22.08 -2.65 -9.41
N GLY A 132 -21.83 -1.56 -8.69
CA GLY A 132 -22.75 -1.06 -7.66
C GLY A 132 -24.03 -0.39 -8.17
N ARG A 133 -24.26 -0.35 -9.49
CA ARG A 133 -25.45 0.22 -10.15
C ARG A 133 -26.37 -0.83 -10.76
N GLU A 134 -25.99 -2.11 -10.74
CA GLU A 134 -26.83 -3.26 -11.12
C GLU A 134 -27.62 -3.81 -9.93
#